data_AF-A0A1I2ZUR4-F1
#
_entry.id   AF-A0A1I2ZUR4-F1
#
_cell.length_a   1.000
_cell.length_b   1.000
_cell.length_c   1.000
_cell.angle_alpha   90.00
_cell.angle_beta   90.00
_cell.angle_gamma   90.00
#
_symmetry.space_group_name_H-M   'P 1'
#
loop_
_entity.id
_entity.type
_entity.pdbx_description
1 polymer ?
#
loop_
_entity_poly.entity_id
_entity_poly.type
_entity_poly.pdbx_seq_one_letter_code
_entity_poly.pdbx_strand_id
1 'polypeptide(L)'
;MNKNGYQQYKEQSVNTMTKGEMLLLLYDELLKRLMRAELALGKEDYETFTNSVIRCRDIVCYLRDCLDPQYAISSELRRMYEFFLYEFGRLEAGRNKEIIQEVRPLVTELREAFQEADKIAQY
;
A
#
# COMPACT_ATOMS: atom_id res chain seq x y z
N MET A 1 1.61 -13.76 29.62
CA MET A 1 0.29 -13.65 28.98
C MET A 1 0.47 -13.73 27.46
N ASN A 2 -0.32 -14.60 26.82
CA ASN A 2 -0.06 -15.23 25.51
C ASN A 2 0.06 -14.24 24.32
N LYS A 3 1.29 -13.86 23.94
CA LYS A 3 1.59 -13.28 22.62
C LYS A 3 1.35 -14.29 21.48
N ASN A 4 1.40 -15.59 21.77
CA ASN A 4 1.31 -16.67 20.78
C ASN A 4 -0.10 -16.85 20.18
N GLY A 5 -1.16 -16.62 20.95
CA GLY A 5 -2.53 -16.79 20.44
C GLY A 5 -2.88 -15.75 19.37
N TYR A 6 -2.61 -14.46 19.63
CA TYR A 6 -2.86 -13.38 18.66
C TYR A 6 -2.05 -13.57 17.37
N GLN A 7 -0.81 -14.03 17.49
CA GLN A 7 0.04 -14.27 16.33
C GLN A 7 -0.45 -15.46 15.49
N GLN A 8 -0.88 -16.55 16.13
CA GLN A 8 -1.52 -17.70 15.46
C GLN A 8 -2.83 -17.31 14.75
N TYR A 9 -3.69 -16.48 15.37
CA TYR A 9 -4.90 -15.97 14.72
C TYR A 9 -4.57 -15.14 13.47
N LYS A 10 -3.54 -14.30 13.56
CA LYS A 10 -3.11 -13.45 12.45
C LYS A 10 -2.54 -14.27 11.29
N GLU A 11 -1.73 -15.30 11.60
CA GLU A 11 -1.19 -16.23 10.60
C GLU A 11 -2.28 -17.06 9.94
N GLN A 12 -3.23 -17.59 10.72
CA GLN A 12 -4.32 -18.40 10.20
C GLN A 12 -5.27 -17.58 9.31
N SER A 13 -5.55 -16.33 9.68
CA SER A 13 -6.30 -15.38 8.86
C SER A 13 -5.62 -15.11 7.52
N VAL A 14 -4.28 -15.01 7.48
CA VAL A 14 -3.53 -14.81 6.23
C VAL A 14 -3.57 -16.09 5.37
N ASN A 15 -3.47 -17.27 5.97
CA ASN A 15 -3.43 -18.54 5.24
C ASN A 15 -4.76 -18.92 4.55
N THR A 16 -5.88 -18.35 4.98
CA THR A 16 -7.21 -18.60 4.39
C THR A 16 -7.66 -17.54 3.38
N MET A 17 -6.88 -16.47 3.20
CA MET A 17 -7.26 -15.36 2.34
C MET A 17 -7.15 -15.69 0.86
N THR A 18 -8.10 -15.18 0.07
CA THR A 18 -7.98 -15.19 -1.38
C THR A 18 -6.88 -14.22 -1.83
N LYS A 19 -6.41 -14.39 -3.08
CA LYS A 19 -5.43 -13.47 -3.66
C LYS A 19 -5.97 -12.02 -3.74
N GLY A 20 -7.27 -11.86 -3.98
CA GLY A 20 -7.92 -10.54 -4.00
C GLY A 20 -7.97 -9.90 -2.62
N GLU A 21 -8.30 -10.66 -1.59
CA GLU A 21 -8.25 -10.18 -0.20
C GLU A 21 -6.84 -9.78 0.22
N MET A 22 -5.81 -10.56 -0.15
CA MET A 22 -4.41 -10.21 0.10
C MET A 22 -4.01 -8.91 -0.62
N LEU A 23 -4.47 -8.71 -1.86
CA LEU A 23 -4.23 -7.49 -2.62
C LEU A 23 -4.86 -6.28 -1.93
N LEU A 24 -6.11 -6.38 -1.51
CA LEU A 24 -6.81 -5.29 -0.81
C LEU A 24 -6.14 -4.94 0.52
N LEU A 25 -5.65 -5.93 1.26
CA LEU A 25 -4.87 -5.67 2.48
C LEU A 25 -3.59 -4.88 2.24
N LEU A 26 -2.90 -5.10 1.13
CA LEU A 26 -1.70 -4.34 0.78
C LEU A 26 -2.05 -2.87 0.51
N TYR A 27 -3.15 -2.62 -0.21
CA TYR A 27 -3.66 -1.26 -0.42
C TYR A 27 -4.12 -0.60 0.89
N ASP A 28 -4.81 -1.33 1.77
CA ASP A 28 -5.22 -0.84 3.09
C ASP A 28 -4.01 -0.44 3.95
N GLU A 29 -2.99 -1.29 3.98
CA GLU A 29 -1.77 -1.00 4.72
C GLU A 29 -1.02 0.18 4.08
N LEU A 30 -0.99 0.32 2.74
CA LEU A 30 -0.40 1.47 2.06
C LEU A 30 -1.09 2.78 2.46
N LEU A 31 -2.43 2.84 2.41
CA LEU A 31 -3.20 4.01 2.83
C LEU A 31 -2.97 4.36 4.30
N LYS A 32 -2.92 3.35 5.17
CA LYS A 32 -2.61 3.52 6.59
C LYS A 32 -1.20 4.09 6.80
N ARG A 33 -0.21 3.67 6.02
CA ARG A 33 1.16 4.20 6.09
C ARG A 33 1.25 5.64 5.60
N LEU A 34 0.52 6.00 4.54
CA LEU A 34 0.39 7.38 4.09
C LEU A 34 -0.23 8.28 5.17
N MET A 35 -1.29 7.82 5.85
CA MET A 35 -1.90 8.54 6.96
C MET A 35 -0.93 8.70 8.14
N ARG A 36 -0.21 7.63 8.49
CA ARG A 36 0.78 7.65 9.57
C ARG A 36 1.94 8.61 9.27
N ALA A 37 2.42 8.64 8.02
CA ALA A 37 3.45 9.56 7.58
C ALA A 37 2.99 11.03 7.69
N GLU A 38 1.77 11.34 7.24
CA GLU A 38 1.20 12.70 7.35
C GLU A 38 1.07 13.16 8.81
N LEU A 39 0.55 12.30 9.68
CA LEU A 39 0.43 12.60 11.11
C LEU A 39 1.79 12.77 11.79
N ALA A 40 2.78 11.99 11.39
CA ALA A 40 4.14 12.07 11.93
C ALA A 40 4.82 13.38 11.53
N LEU A 41 4.67 13.82 10.27
CA LEU A 41 5.14 15.13 9.82
C LEU A 41 4.53 16.28 10.63
N GLY A 42 3.21 16.23 10.86
CA GLY A 42 2.52 17.25 11.67
C GLY A 42 2.96 17.32 13.13
N LYS A 43 3.65 16.28 13.63
CA LYS A 43 4.21 16.19 14.99
C LYS A 43 5.73 16.33 15.02
N GLU A 44 6.36 16.58 13.87
CA GLU A 44 7.82 16.57 13.70
C GLU A 44 8.49 15.25 14.12
N ASP A 45 7.75 14.14 14.12
CA ASP A 45 8.27 12.79 14.38
C ASP A 45 8.87 12.22 13.08
N TYR A 46 10.10 12.66 12.79
CA TYR A 46 10.77 12.29 11.54
C TYR A 46 11.16 10.82 11.46
N GLU A 47 11.39 10.15 12.59
CA GLU A 47 11.69 8.71 12.60
C GLU A 47 10.46 7.91 12.17
N THR A 48 9.29 8.18 12.77
CA THR A 48 8.05 7.52 12.37
C THR A 48 7.67 7.87 10.94
N PHE A 49 7.91 9.11 10.50
CA PHE A 49 7.70 9.52 9.12
C PHE A 49 8.52 8.67 8.16
N THR A 50 9.85 8.65 8.30
CA THR A 50 10.75 7.91 7.41
C THR A 50 10.42 6.43 7.38
N ASN A 51 10.20 5.81 8.54
CA ASN A 51 9.80 4.40 8.63
C ASN A 51 8.45 4.12 7.94
N SER A 52 7.52 5.08 7.97
CA SER A 52 6.23 4.93 7.29
C SER A 52 6.38 5.05 5.77
N VAL A 53 7.20 5.99 5.28
CA VAL A 53 7.45 6.17 3.84
C VAL A 53 8.23 4.98 3.25
N ILE A 54 9.25 4.47 3.95
CA ILE A 54 9.94 3.23 3.57
C ILE A 54 8.93 2.10 3.40
N ARG A 55 8.00 1.96 4.35
CA ARG A 55 6.99 0.90 4.26
C ARG A 55 6.03 1.09 3.08
N CYS A 56 5.67 2.32 2.72
CA CYS A 56 4.92 2.58 1.49
C CYS A 56 5.69 2.09 0.26
N ARG A 57 6.99 2.37 0.17
CA ARG A 57 7.85 1.94 -0.94
C ARG A 57 7.96 0.43 -1.02
N ASP A 58 8.14 -0.27 0.10
CA ASP A 58 8.19 -1.73 0.13
C ASP A 58 6.92 -2.36 -0.46
N ILE A 59 5.75 -1.86 -0.06
CA ILE A 59 4.46 -2.36 -0.53
C ILE A 59 4.31 -2.14 -2.03
N VAL A 60 4.61 -0.94 -2.53
CA VAL A 60 4.47 -0.64 -3.96
C VAL A 60 5.50 -1.39 -4.81
N CYS A 61 6.73 -1.56 -4.34
CA CYS A 61 7.72 -2.42 -4.99
C CYS A 61 7.19 -3.86 -5.10
N TYR A 62 6.67 -4.43 -4.01
CA TYR A 62 6.09 -5.77 -4.03
C TYR A 62 4.93 -5.88 -5.03
N LEU A 63 3.97 -4.94 -5.01
CA LEU A 63 2.85 -4.91 -5.96
C LEU A 63 3.32 -4.87 -7.41
N ARG A 64 4.33 -4.05 -7.72
CA ARG A 64 4.92 -3.95 -9.06
C ARG A 64 5.64 -5.23 -9.49
N ASP A 65 6.35 -5.86 -8.57
CA ASP A 65 7.16 -7.05 -8.86
C ASP A 65 6.30 -8.31 -8.99
N CYS A 66 5.09 -8.31 -8.41
CA CYS A 66 4.09 -9.37 -8.56
C CYS A 66 3.24 -9.28 -9.83
N LEU A 67 3.39 -8.24 -10.66
CA LEU A 67 2.63 -8.11 -11.91
C LEU A 67 3.02 -9.21 -12.91
N ASP A 68 2.02 -9.86 -13.50
CA ASP A 68 2.22 -10.83 -14.59
C ASP A 68 2.25 -10.11 -15.96
N PRO A 69 3.41 -10.04 -16.64
CA PRO A 69 3.55 -9.26 -17.88
C PRO A 69 2.73 -9.78 -19.06
N GLN A 70 2.10 -10.95 -18.94
CA GLN A 70 1.22 -11.48 -20.00
C GLN A 70 -0.08 -10.69 -20.14
N TYR A 71 -0.51 -9.97 -19.11
CA TYR A 71 -1.72 -9.17 -19.15
C TYR A 71 -1.41 -7.74 -19.59
N ALA A 72 -2.19 -7.23 -20.56
CA ALA A 72 -1.99 -5.87 -21.09
C ALA A 72 -1.97 -4.81 -19.98
N ILE A 73 -2.95 -4.88 -19.06
CA ILE A 73 -3.13 -3.95 -17.92
C ILE A 73 -1.91 -3.84 -17.00
N SER A 74 -1.03 -4.86 -17.01
CA SER A 74 0.18 -4.84 -16.18
C SER A 74 1.15 -3.74 -16.60
N SER A 75 1.11 -3.27 -17.85
CA SER A 75 1.95 -2.17 -18.30
C SER A 75 1.52 -0.83 -17.69
N GLU A 76 0.21 -0.60 -17.60
CA GLU A 76 -0.41 0.59 -17.02
C GLU A 76 -0.23 0.61 -15.50
N LEU A 77 -0.47 -0.52 -14.84
CA LEU A 77 -0.24 -0.66 -13.40
C LEU A 77 1.24 -0.45 -13.03
N ARG A 78 2.17 -0.98 -13.83
CA ARG A 78 3.61 -0.78 -13.62
C ARG A 78 3.97 0.70 -13.65
N ARG A 79 3.48 1.46 -14.62
CA ARG A 79 3.72 2.91 -14.71
C ARG A 79 3.15 3.66 -13.50
N MET A 80 1.96 3.28 -13.04
CA MET A 80 1.35 3.89 -11.87
C MET A 80 2.16 3.61 -10.59
N TYR A 81 2.66 2.39 -10.42
CA TYR A 81 3.53 2.04 -9.30
C TYR A 81 4.90 2.73 -9.37
N GLU A 82 5.48 2.88 -10.56
CA GLU A 82 6.72 3.65 -10.76
C GLU A 82 6.52 5.12 -10.40
N PHE A 83 5.37 5.71 -10.76
CA PHE A 83 4.99 7.06 -10.35
C PHE A 83 4.88 7.18 -8.82
N PHE A 84 4.20 6.25 -8.14
CA PHE A 84 4.13 6.27 -6.67
C PHE A 84 5.50 6.15 -6.01
N LEU A 85 6.39 5.29 -6.52
CA LEU A 85 7.75 5.16 -5.99
C LEU A 85 8.56 6.44 -6.16
N TYR A 86 8.39 7.14 -7.29
CA TYR A 86 9.00 8.44 -7.54
C TYR A 86 8.48 9.48 -6.53
N GLU A 87 7.16 9.59 -6.36
CA GLU A 87 6.55 10.52 -5.40
C GLU A 87 6.96 10.21 -3.96
N PHE A 88 7.07 8.94 -3.57
CA PHE A 88 7.57 8.57 -2.23
C PHE A 88 9.04 8.94 -2.03
N GLY A 89 9.87 8.89 -3.08
CA GLY A 89 11.24 9.40 -3.03
C GLY A 89 11.28 10.91 -2.79
N ARG A 90 10.40 11.67 -3.48
CA ARG A 90 10.26 13.12 -3.27
C ARG A 90 9.73 13.45 -1.88
N LEU A 91 8.75 12.69 -1.40
CA LEU A 91 8.18 12.82 -0.07
C LEU A 91 9.26 12.61 1.00
N GLU A 92 10.04 11.53 0.90
CA GLU A 92 11.12 11.23 1.84
C GLU A 92 12.17 12.34 1.89
N ALA A 93 12.61 12.82 0.73
CA ALA A 93 13.63 13.86 0.61
C ALA A 93 13.14 15.25 1.05
N GLY A 94 11.90 15.60 0.69
CA GLY A 94 11.35 16.96 0.87
C GLY A 94 10.45 17.14 2.09
N ARG A 95 9.97 16.05 2.70
CA ARG A 95 9.00 16.08 3.83
C ARG A 95 7.76 16.92 3.54
N ASN A 96 7.38 16.99 2.27
CA ASN A 96 6.26 17.76 1.77
C ASN A 96 4.98 16.92 1.88
N LYS A 97 4.05 17.34 2.74
CA LYS A 97 2.81 16.60 3.01
C LYS A 97 1.83 16.68 1.84
N GLU A 98 1.93 17.69 0.98
CA GLU A 98 1.09 17.87 -0.20
C GLU A 98 1.25 16.67 -1.15
N ILE A 99 2.44 16.07 -1.25
CA ILE A 99 2.67 14.82 -2.00
C ILE A 99 1.78 13.67 -1.47
N ILE A 100 1.59 13.57 -0.15
CA ILE A 100 0.68 12.55 0.43
C ILE A 100 -0.76 12.84 0.02
N GLN A 101 -1.16 14.10 -0.02
CA GLN A 101 -2.51 14.53 -0.39
C GLN A 101 -2.81 14.29 -1.88
N GLU A 102 -1.80 14.37 -2.74
CA GLU A 102 -1.90 14.04 -4.17
C GLU A 102 -1.95 12.54 -4.43
N VAL A 103 -1.10 11.74 -3.76
CA VAL A 103 -1.01 10.29 -4.00
C VAL A 103 -2.16 9.52 -3.35
N ARG A 104 -2.65 9.95 -2.18
CA ARG A 104 -3.68 9.21 -1.43
C ARG A 104 -4.96 8.95 -2.24
N PRO A 105 -5.57 9.93 -2.94
CA PRO A 105 -6.75 9.68 -3.78
C PRO A 105 -6.51 8.63 -4.85
N LEU A 106 -5.36 8.64 -5.52
CA LEU A 106 -5.01 7.68 -6.57
C LEU A 106 -4.89 6.25 -6.01
N VAL A 107 -4.28 6.10 -4.82
CA VAL A 107 -4.19 4.81 -4.14
C VAL A 107 -5.58 4.32 -3.70
N THR A 108 -6.44 5.22 -3.22
CA THR A 108 -7.83 4.90 -2.86
C THR A 108 -8.62 4.43 -4.07
N GLU A 109 -8.52 5.12 -5.20
CA GLU A 109 -9.24 4.76 -6.44
C GLU A 109 -8.81 3.38 -6.95
N LEU A 110 -7.50 3.08 -6.96
CA LEU A 110 -7.02 1.75 -7.32
C LEU A 110 -7.55 0.66 -6.39
N ARG A 111 -7.54 0.91 -5.07
CA ARG A 111 -8.08 -0.02 -4.09
C ARG A 111 -9.55 -0.30 -4.35
N GLU A 112 -10.36 0.73 -4.58
CA GLU A 112 -11.79 0.60 -4.86
C GLU A 112 -12.04 -0.16 -6.17
N ALA A 113 -11.26 0.12 -7.22
CA ALA A 113 -11.33 -0.60 -8.49
C ALA A 113 -11.00 -2.10 -8.32
N PHE A 114 -9.95 -2.44 -7.57
CA PHE A 114 -9.62 -3.83 -7.27
C PHE A 114 -10.66 -4.49 -6.37
N GLN A 115 -11.29 -3.75 -5.46
CA GLN A 115 -12.37 -4.28 -4.62
C GLN A 115 -13.59 -4.65 -5.46
N GLU A 116 -13.94 -3.81 -6.43
CA GLU A 116 -15.05 -4.10 -7.33
C GLU A 116 -14.73 -5.27 -8.26
N ALA A 117 -13.51 -5.33 -8.80
CA ALA A 117 -13.04 -6.46 -9.60
C ALA A 117 -13.07 -7.79 -8.81
N ASP A 118 -12.66 -7.78 -7.54
CA ASP A 118 -12.71 -8.98 -6.68
C ASP A 118 -14.14 -9.46 -6.42
N LYS A 119 -15.08 -8.54 -6.16
CA LYS A 119 -16.50 -8.90 -6.06
C LYS A 119 -17.01 -9.55 -7.34
N ILE A 120 -16.73 -8.96 -8.50
CA ILE A 120 -17.17 -9.49 -9.80
C ILE A 120 -16.60 -10.89 -10.04
N ALA A 121 -15.33 -11.12 -9.69
CA ALA A 121 -14.66 -12.42 -9.88
C ALA A 121 -15.16 -13.53 -8.94
N GLN A 122 -15.88 -13.18 -7.88
CA GLN A 122 -16.50 -14.15 -6.95
C GLN A 122 -17.90 -14.61 -7.39
N TYR A 123 -18.45 -14.03 -8.46
CA TYR A 123 -19.70 -14.45 -9.11
C TYR A 123 -19.44 -15.26 -10.38
#